data_AF-A0A919K308-F1
#
_entry.id   AF-A0A919K308-F1
#
_cell.length_a   1.000
_cell.length_b   1.000
_cell.length_c   1.000
_cell.angle_alpha   90.00
_cell.angle_beta   90.00
_cell.angle_gamma   90.00
#
_symmetry.space_group_name_H-M   'P 1'
#
loop_
_entity.id
_entity.type
_entity.pdbx_description
1 polymer ?
#
loop_
_entity_poly.entity_id
_entity_poly.type
_entity_poly.pdbx_seq_one_letter_code
_entity_poly.pdbx_strand_id
1 'polypeptide(L)'
;MTAPEAVPDPIVAGNERIRDTAKWFIAGLAAVGAALIAGSQLSSIGRLEVGWPTSVATARLWVAVSGAVLALAAVVFAITGAVRVLLPVGVLIADLAENWATPEPRFCRAVEFFRRRPKYLQGVAGPQELIDRRQALVDQLGKPGADPNLDRKIAAMDQRVDAIESMASHETLAATFDRCLRRLLVASAVVAAGVVAFAWAANPPAKTVTADLRNARLTGAFLRDADLRNAKLDGADLTGADLTGADLTGASLVKVVWSRTTCPDGSVSDANGQTCKGHLRAD
;
A
#
# COMPACT_ATOMS: atom_id res chain seq x y z
N MET A 1 23.23 -41.70 16.53
CA MET A 1 22.68 -41.68 15.15
C MET A 1 21.42 -40.87 15.17
N THR A 2 21.50 -39.59 14.80
CA THR A 2 20.33 -38.72 14.63
C THR A 2 19.63 -39.12 13.33
N ALA A 3 18.32 -39.31 13.38
CA ALA A 3 17.53 -39.67 12.21
C ALA A 3 17.71 -38.62 11.10
N PRO A 4 17.73 -39.02 9.81
CA PRO A 4 17.78 -38.06 8.71
C PRO A 4 16.55 -37.15 8.77
N GLU A 5 16.78 -35.84 8.74
CA GLU A 5 15.71 -34.84 8.63
C GLU A 5 14.86 -35.16 7.40
N ALA A 6 13.56 -35.36 7.61
CA ALA A 6 12.61 -35.62 6.54
C ALA A 6 12.58 -34.39 5.61
N VAL A 7 12.93 -34.61 4.34
CA VAL A 7 12.79 -33.60 3.29
C VAL A 7 11.31 -33.20 3.22
N PRO A 8 10.97 -31.92 3.42
CA PRO A 8 9.57 -31.49 3.46
C PRO A 8 8.90 -31.76 2.11
N ASP A 9 7.69 -32.29 2.15
CA ASP A 9 6.90 -32.63 0.97
C ASP A 9 6.75 -31.39 0.06
N PRO A 10 7.21 -31.46 -1.21
CA PRO A 10 7.17 -30.34 -2.14
C PRO A 10 5.74 -29.83 -2.39
N ILE A 11 4.71 -30.68 -2.25
CA ILE A 11 3.30 -30.28 -2.36
C ILE A 11 2.90 -29.45 -1.15
N VAL A 12 3.31 -29.84 0.06
CA VAL A 12 3.04 -29.10 1.29
C VAL A 12 3.74 -27.75 1.27
N ALA A 13 5.01 -27.71 0.88
CA ALA A 13 5.77 -26.47 0.71
C ALA A 13 5.17 -25.56 -0.37
N GLY A 14 4.64 -26.13 -1.47
CA GLY A 14 3.90 -25.38 -2.49
C GLY A 14 2.61 -24.76 -1.96
N ASN A 15 1.81 -25.54 -1.23
CA ASN A 15 0.57 -25.09 -0.61
C ASN A 15 0.78 -24.00 0.45
N GLU A 16 1.86 -24.06 1.23
CA GLU A 16 2.20 -23.00 2.17
C GLU A 16 2.57 -21.70 1.48
N ARG A 17 3.36 -21.76 0.39
CA ARG A 17 3.69 -20.56 -0.41
C ARG A 17 2.45 -19.92 -1.03
N ILE A 18 1.51 -20.72 -1.55
CA ILE A 18 0.24 -20.21 -2.09
C ILE A 18 -0.57 -19.52 -0.98
N ARG A 19 -0.66 -20.16 0.19
CA ARG A 19 -1.39 -19.63 1.35
C ARG A 19 -0.82 -18.30 1.85
N ASP A 20 0.50 -18.19 1.96
CA ASP A 20 1.13 -16.95 2.39
C ASP A 20 1.02 -15.84 1.34
N THR A 21 1.09 -16.18 0.05
CA THR A 21 0.84 -15.23 -1.04
C THR A 21 -0.62 -14.73 -1.02
N ALA A 22 -1.58 -15.62 -0.72
CA ALA A 22 -2.98 -15.26 -0.58
C ALA A 22 -3.24 -14.31 0.61
N LYS A 23 -2.51 -14.45 1.73
CA LYS A 23 -2.60 -13.52 2.86
C LYS A 23 -2.19 -12.10 2.47
N TRP A 24 -1.10 -11.95 1.72
CA TRP A 24 -0.65 -10.65 1.21
C TRP A 24 -1.64 -10.05 0.19
N PHE A 25 -2.26 -10.89 -0.63
CA PHE A 25 -3.30 -10.46 -1.57
C PHE A 25 -4.57 -9.96 -0.85
N ILE A 26 -5.02 -10.68 0.19
CA ILE A 26 -6.17 -10.29 1.03
C ILE A 26 -5.87 -8.99 1.77
N ALA A 27 -4.66 -8.84 2.34
CA ALA A 27 -4.23 -7.60 2.99
C ALA A 27 -4.20 -6.41 2.02
N GLY A 28 -3.74 -6.63 0.77
CA GLY A 28 -3.76 -5.62 -0.29
C GLY A 28 -5.18 -5.20 -0.69
N LEU A 29 -6.10 -6.15 -0.85
CA LEU A 29 -7.51 -5.87 -1.14
C LEU A 29 -8.20 -5.12 0.01
N ALA A 30 -7.90 -5.46 1.27
CA ALA A 30 -8.42 -4.73 2.43
C ALA A 30 -7.94 -3.27 2.46
N ALA A 31 -6.68 -3.00 2.07
CA ALA A 31 -6.16 -1.65 1.95
C ALA A 31 -6.83 -0.85 0.80
N VAL A 32 -7.13 -1.49 -0.33
CA VAL A 32 -7.92 -0.88 -1.42
C VAL A 32 -9.35 -0.59 -0.95
N GLY A 33 -9.97 -1.52 -0.23
CA GLY A 33 -11.29 -1.32 0.37
C GLY A 33 -11.32 -0.11 1.32
N ALA A 34 -10.31 0.03 2.17
CA ALA A 34 -10.16 1.20 3.04
C ALA A 34 -9.99 2.51 2.23
N ALA A 35 -9.21 2.49 1.15
CA ALA A 35 -9.06 3.65 0.25
C ALA A 35 -10.35 4.01 -0.49
N LEU A 36 -11.15 3.03 -0.93
CA LEU A 36 -12.45 3.24 -1.58
C LEU A 36 -13.51 3.75 -0.60
N ILE A 37 -13.55 3.22 0.63
CA ILE A 37 -14.41 3.72 1.71
C ILE A 37 -14.03 5.17 2.05
N ALA A 38 -12.74 5.49 2.04
CA ALA A 38 -12.26 6.86 2.20
C ALA A 38 -12.61 7.74 0.97
N GLY A 39 -12.65 7.16 -0.23
CA GLY A 39 -13.16 7.80 -1.45
C GLY A 39 -14.65 8.14 -1.42
N SER A 40 -15.47 7.47 -0.60
CA SER A 40 -16.87 7.92 -0.37
C SER A 40 -16.93 9.31 0.26
N GLN A 41 -15.91 9.70 1.03
CA GLN A 41 -15.76 11.05 1.58
C GLN A 41 -15.29 12.07 0.51
N LEU A 42 -14.79 11.63 -0.66
CA LEU A 42 -14.52 12.54 -1.78
C LEU A 42 -15.82 13.05 -2.41
N SER A 43 -16.94 12.33 -2.29
CA SER A 43 -18.22 12.78 -2.86
C SER A 43 -18.77 14.05 -2.20
N SER A 44 -18.37 14.34 -0.95
CA SER A 44 -18.66 15.61 -0.27
C SER A 44 -17.69 16.74 -0.64
N ILE A 45 -16.58 16.43 -1.32
CA ILE A 45 -15.65 17.42 -1.84
C ILE A 45 -16.19 17.77 -3.24
N GLY A 46 -16.65 19.01 -3.42
CA GLY A 46 -17.35 19.46 -4.63
C GLY A 46 -16.58 19.27 -5.95
N ARG A 47 -17.16 19.77 -7.06
CA ARG A 47 -16.59 19.62 -8.42
C ARG A 47 -15.09 19.96 -8.46
N LEU A 48 -14.31 19.05 -9.04
CA LEU A 48 -12.89 19.26 -9.34
C LEU A 48 -12.77 20.42 -10.36
N GLU A 49 -12.25 21.56 -9.94
CA GLU A 49 -11.82 22.59 -10.87
C GLU A 49 -10.57 22.10 -11.62
N VAL A 50 -10.65 22.04 -12.94
CA VAL A 50 -9.55 21.61 -13.79
C VAL A 50 -8.56 22.77 -13.89
N GLY A 51 -7.59 22.83 -12.97
CA GLY A 51 -6.56 23.87 -12.90
C GLY A 51 -5.50 23.62 -11.81
N TRP A 52 -4.42 24.40 -11.84
CA TRP A 52 -3.37 24.37 -10.81
C TRP A 52 -3.94 24.84 -9.46
N PRO A 53 -3.54 24.22 -8.33
CA PRO A 53 -4.06 24.58 -7.02
C PRO A 53 -3.68 26.02 -6.65
N THR A 54 -4.68 26.88 -6.56
CA THR A 54 -4.53 28.29 -6.15
C THR A 54 -4.86 28.52 -4.67
N SER A 55 -5.44 27.51 -4.01
CA SER A 55 -5.80 27.55 -2.59
C SER A 55 -5.37 26.28 -1.84
N VAL A 56 -5.29 26.37 -0.51
CA VAL A 56 -4.99 25.23 0.37
C VAL A 56 -6.02 24.11 0.21
N ALA A 57 -7.31 24.45 0.03
CA ALA A 57 -8.37 23.46 -0.17
C ALA A 57 -8.18 22.68 -1.48
N THR A 58 -7.92 23.40 -2.58
CA THR A 58 -7.62 22.77 -3.87
C THR A 58 -6.32 21.95 -3.81
N ALA A 59 -5.30 22.42 -3.10
CA ALA A 59 -4.04 21.68 -2.93
C ALA A 59 -4.25 20.35 -2.19
N ARG A 60 -5.03 20.34 -1.10
CA ARG A 60 -5.37 19.10 -0.37
C ARG A 60 -6.13 18.11 -1.26
N LEU A 61 -7.06 18.59 -2.08
CA LEU A 61 -7.78 17.74 -3.02
C LEU A 61 -6.82 17.08 -4.04
N TRP A 62 -5.88 17.84 -4.60
CA TRP A 62 -4.85 17.30 -5.48
C TRP A 62 -3.95 16.27 -4.77
N VAL A 63 -3.58 16.51 -3.51
CA VAL A 63 -2.81 15.54 -2.70
C VAL A 63 -3.62 14.25 -2.49
N ALA A 64 -4.91 14.35 -2.16
CA ALA A 64 -5.77 13.19 -1.98
C ALA A 64 -5.89 12.35 -3.27
N VAL A 65 -6.18 13.00 -4.41
CA VAL A 65 -6.30 12.31 -5.70
C VAL A 65 -4.98 11.65 -6.09
N SER A 66 -3.87 12.36 -5.96
CA SER A 66 -2.54 11.84 -6.30
C SER A 66 -2.16 10.65 -5.41
N GLY A 67 -2.41 10.75 -4.10
CA GLY A 67 -2.17 9.66 -3.15
C GLY A 67 -2.99 8.41 -3.47
N ALA A 68 -4.27 8.57 -3.83
CA ALA A 68 -5.14 7.47 -4.22
C ALA A 68 -4.68 6.79 -5.52
N VAL A 69 -4.34 7.57 -6.55
CA VAL A 69 -3.85 7.04 -7.84
C VAL A 69 -2.55 6.27 -7.66
N LEU A 70 -1.59 6.81 -6.89
CA LEU A 70 -0.32 6.14 -6.61
C LEU A 70 -0.53 4.83 -5.85
N ALA A 71 -1.39 4.82 -4.84
CA ALA A 71 -1.71 3.61 -4.08
C ALA A 71 -2.34 2.53 -4.98
N LEU A 72 -3.30 2.90 -5.84
CA LEU A 72 -3.97 1.95 -6.72
C LEU A 72 -3.03 1.38 -7.79
N ALA A 73 -2.18 2.22 -8.38
CA ALA A 73 -1.15 1.79 -9.33
C ALA A 73 -0.16 0.80 -8.69
N ALA A 74 0.26 1.05 -7.45
CA ALA A 74 1.14 0.16 -6.70
C ALA A 74 0.49 -1.20 -6.41
N VAL A 75 -0.81 -1.25 -6.14
CA VAL A 75 -1.56 -2.51 -5.97
C VAL A 75 -1.62 -3.30 -7.27
N VAL A 76 -1.99 -2.68 -8.39
CA VAL A 76 -2.03 -3.36 -9.70
C VAL A 76 -0.67 -3.94 -10.07
N PHE A 77 0.39 -3.18 -9.83
CA PHE A 77 1.76 -3.64 -10.01
C PHE A 77 2.09 -4.85 -9.13
N ALA A 78 1.68 -4.83 -7.86
CA ALA A 78 1.90 -5.94 -6.94
C ALA A 78 1.20 -7.24 -7.41
N ILE A 79 -0.05 -7.14 -7.85
CA ILE A 79 -0.83 -8.25 -8.39
C ILE A 79 -0.12 -8.85 -9.61
N THR A 80 0.26 -8.01 -10.57
CA THR A 80 0.94 -8.44 -11.79
C THR A 80 2.29 -9.11 -11.49
N GLY A 81 3.02 -8.60 -10.48
CA GLY A 81 4.25 -9.20 -10.00
C GLY A 81 4.06 -10.61 -9.43
N ALA A 82 3.05 -10.79 -8.58
CA ALA A 82 2.73 -12.08 -7.98
C ALA A 82 2.32 -13.14 -9.02
N VAL A 83 1.48 -12.77 -9.99
CA VAL A 83 1.04 -13.68 -11.06
C VAL A 83 2.22 -14.24 -11.86
N ARG A 84 3.23 -13.41 -12.17
CA ARG A 84 4.44 -13.86 -12.89
C ARG A 84 5.28 -14.86 -12.11
N VAL A 85 5.24 -14.84 -10.78
CA VAL A 85 5.96 -15.80 -9.94
C VAL A 85 5.17 -17.10 -9.80
N LEU A 86 3.85 -17.02 -9.71
CA LEU A 86 2.96 -18.19 -9.54
C LEU A 86 2.76 -19.00 -10.82
N LEU A 87 2.98 -18.41 -11.99
CA LEU A 87 2.94 -19.08 -13.28
C LEU A 87 4.34 -19.19 -13.91
N PRO A 88 5.28 -19.95 -13.30
CA PRO A 88 6.61 -20.11 -13.88
C PRO A 88 6.55 -20.99 -15.12
N VAL A 89 7.23 -20.55 -16.17
CA VAL A 89 7.48 -21.34 -17.38
C VAL A 89 8.68 -22.24 -17.12
N GLY A 90 8.60 -23.52 -17.51
CA GLY A 90 9.71 -24.46 -17.38
C GLY A 90 10.93 -24.04 -18.21
N VAL A 91 12.12 -24.48 -17.78
CA VAL A 91 13.39 -24.23 -18.48
C VAL A 91 13.90 -25.54 -19.06
N LEU A 92 14.08 -25.58 -20.38
CA LEU A 92 14.64 -26.74 -21.07
C LEU A 92 16.16 -26.66 -21.17
N ILE A 93 16.81 -27.81 -21.32
CA ILE A 93 18.26 -27.86 -21.53
C ILE A 93 18.67 -27.23 -22.87
N ALA A 94 17.77 -27.26 -23.85
CA ALA A 94 17.94 -26.58 -25.12
C ALA A 94 17.97 -25.05 -24.95
N ASP A 95 17.08 -24.49 -24.11
CA ASP A 95 17.09 -23.04 -23.81
C ASP A 95 18.42 -22.64 -23.18
N LEU A 96 18.92 -23.45 -22.24
CA LEU A 96 20.22 -23.24 -21.60
C LEU A 96 21.37 -23.35 -22.58
N ALA A 97 21.29 -24.26 -23.56
CA ALA A 97 22.30 -24.45 -24.59
C ALA A 97 22.37 -23.25 -25.54
N GLU A 98 21.23 -22.79 -26.05
CA GLU A 98 21.13 -21.62 -26.93
C GLU A 98 21.68 -20.35 -26.25
N ASN A 99 21.40 -20.22 -24.95
CA ASN A 99 21.84 -19.07 -24.15
C ASN A 99 23.21 -19.26 -23.51
N TRP A 100 23.92 -20.34 -23.81
CA TRP A 100 25.12 -20.71 -23.07
C TRP A 100 26.27 -19.73 -23.27
N ALA A 101 26.43 -19.13 -24.45
CA ALA A 101 27.51 -18.18 -24.75
C ALA A 101 27.14 -16.76 -24.33
N THR A 102 25.96 -16.30 -24.76
CA THR A 102 25.41 -14.97 -24.54
C THR A 102 24.08 -15.10 -23.80
N PRO A 103 24.08 -15.11 -22.46
CA PRO A 103 22.89 -15.43 -21.70
C PRO A 103 21.85 -14.31 -21.77
N GLU A 104 20.63 -14.64 -22.19
CA GLU A 104 19.49 -13.72 -22.01
C GLU A 104 19.28 -13.38 -20.52
N PRO A 105 18.74 -12.20 -20.19
CA PRO A 105 18.50 -11.77 -18.81
C PRO A 105 17.68 -12.76 -17.96
N ARG A 106 16.79 -13.54 -18.59
CA ARG A 106 15.98 -14.55 -17.90
C ARG A 106 16.79 -15.78 -17.46
N PHE A 107 17.79 -16.20 -18.25
CA PHE A 107 18.60 -17.40 -17.98
C PHE A 107 19.97 -17.09 -17.38
N CYS A 108 20.42 -15.84 -17.41
CA CYS A 108 21.74 -15.42 -16.98
C CYS A 108 22.15 -15.95 -15.59
N ARG A 109 21.24 -15.92 -14.61
CA ARG A 109 21.50 -16.50 -13.27
C ARG A 109 21.76 -18.00 -13.31
N ALA A 110 20.94 -18.76 -14.05
CA ALA A 110 21.10 -20.21 -14.15
C ALA A 110 22.37 -20.58 -14.94
N VAL A 111 22.64 -19.90 -16.07
CA VAL A 111 23.86 -20.13 -16.84
C VAL A 111 25.11 -19.87 -16.00
N GLU A 112 25.15 -18.74 -15.28
CA GLU A 112 26.27 -18.40 -14.41
C GLU A 112 26.42 -19.39 -13.24
N PHE A 113 25.30 -19.86 -12.67
CA PHE A 113 25.31 -20.90 -11.64
C PHE A 113 26.01 -22.17 -12.11
N PHE A 114 25.66 -22.68 -13.30
CA PHE A 114 26.25 -23.91 -13.83
C PHE A 114 27.70 -23.72 -14.29
N ARG A 115 28.04 -22.57 -14.89
CA ARG A 115 29.43 -22.23 -15.23
C ARG A 115 30.36 -22.24 -14.01
N ARG A 116 29.89 -21.69 -12.87
CA ARG A 116 30.65 -21.70 -11.61
C ARG A 116 30.70 -23.06 -10.92
N ARG A 117 29.85 -24.01 -11.34
CA ARG A 117 29.71 -25.32 -10.70
C ARG A 117 29.74 -26.44 -11.76
N PRO A 118 30.88 -26.63 -12.45
CA PRO A 118 30.99 -27.58 -13.57
C PRO A 118 30.72 -29.03 -13.17
N LYS A 119 30.76 -29.36 -11.87
CA LYS A 119 30.38 -30.69 -11.36
C LYS A 119 28.97 -31.14 -11.79
N TYR A 120 28.03 -30.21 -11.97
CA TYR A 120 26.67 -30.55 -12.43
C TYR A 120 26.63 -30.93 -13.91
N LEU A 121 27.60 -30.46 -14.69
CA LEU A 121 27.80 -30.83 -16.09
C LEU A 121 28.58 -32.17 -16.20
N GLN A 122 29.19 -32.65 -15.11
CA GLN A 122 29.87 -33.96 -15.02
C GLN A 122 30.87 -34.21 -16.17
N GLY A 123 31.73 -33.23 -16.44
CA GLY A 123 32.85 -33.38 -17.36
C GLY A 123 32.55 -33.07 -18.83
N VAL A 124 31.37 -32.51 -19.13
CA VAL A 124 31.11 -31.83 -20.42
C VAL A 124 31.32 -30.32 -20.28
N ALA A 125 31.65 -29.65 -21.39
CA ALA A 125 31.91 -28.23 -21.44
C ALA A 125 30.64 -27.36 -21.32
N GLY A 126 29.47 -27.91 -21.65
CA GLY A 126 28.20 -27.21 -21.56
C GLY A 126 26.97 -28.06 -21.91
N PRO A 127 25.76 -27.47 -21.84
CA PRO A 127 24.50 -28.16 -22.12
C PRO A 127 24.40 -28.69 -23.54
N GLN A 128 24.95 -27.99 -24.54
CA GLN A 128 24.92 -28.45 -25.93
C GLN A 128 25.63 -29.79 -26.09
N GLU A 129 26.80 -29.97 -25.46
CA GLU A 129 27.53 -31.23 -25.54
C GLU A 129 26.76 -32.40 -24.87
N LEU A 130 25.94 -32.12 -23.85
CA LEU A 130 25.04 -33.12 -23.26
C LEU A 130 23.96 -33.56 -24.25
N ILE A 131 23.36 -32.61 -24.96
CA ILE A 131 22.36 -32.87 -26.00
C ILE A 131 22.99 -33.70 -27.12
N ASP A 132 24.17 -33.30 -27.61
CA ASP A 132 24.87 -33.98 -28.70
C ASP A 132 25.25 -35.43 -28.31
N ARG A 133 25.80 -35.63 -27.11
CA ARG A 133 26.13 -36.98 -26.61
C ARG A 133 24.90 -37.86 -26.47
N ARG A 134 23.78 -37.31 -26.04
CA ARG A 134 22.50 -38.04 -25.93
C ARG A 134 22.03 -38.46 -27.32
N GLN A 135 22.02 -37.54 -28.27
CA GLN A 135 21.56 -37.78 -29.63
C GLN A 135 22.40 -38.87 -30.30
N ALA A 136 23.72 -38.85 -30.13
CA ALA A 136 24.61 -39.88 -30.66
C ALA A 136 24.29 -41.29 -30.14
N LEU A 137 23.88 -41.43 -28.87
CA LEU A 137 23.46 -42.73 -28.32
C LEU A 137 22.12 -43.18 -28.90
N VAL A 138 21.18 -42.25 -29.09
CA VAL A 138 19.87 -42.54 -29.71
C VAL A 138 20.06 -42.98 -31.17
N ASP A 139 20.93 -42.30 -31.92
CA ASP A 139 21.23 -42.65 -33.30
C ASP A 139 21.92 -44.03 -33.41
N GLN A 140 22.80 -44.37 -32.46
CA GLN A 140 23.41 -45.71 -32.36
C GLN A 140 22.39 -46.81 -32.05
N LEU A 141 21.38 -46.51 -31.24
CA LEU A 141 20.34 -47.46 -30.86
C LEU A 141 19.41 -47.76 -32.04
N GLY A 142 19.07 -46.73 -32.82
CA GLY A 142 18.20 -46.79 -34.00
C GLY A 142 16.72 -47.01 -33.66
N LYS A 143 16.39 -48.00 -32.82
CA LYS A 143 15.03 -48.25 -32.32
C LYS A 143 15.02 -48.67 -30.83
N PRO A 144 14.04 -48.21 -30.03
CA PRO A 144 13.92 -48.59 -28.62
C PRO A 144 13.93 -50.11 -28.41
N GLY A 145 14.66 -50.57 -27.39
CA GLY A 145 14.75 -52.00 -27.06
C GLY A 145 15.70 -52.82 -27.95
N ALA A 146 16.42 -52.19 -28.88
CA ALA A 146 17.41 -52.88 -29.70
C ALA A 146 18.67 -53.29 -28.92
N ASP A 147 19.09 -52.48 -27.95
CA ASP A 147 20.21 -52.75 -27.04
C ASP A 147 19.90 -52.27 -25.60
N PRO A 148 19.66 -53.19 -24.65
CA PRO A 148 19.36 -52.86 -23.25
C PRO A 148 20.47 -52.11 -22.51
N ASN A 149 21.72 -52.18 -22.97
CA ASN A 149 22.82 -51.40 -22.38
C ASN A 149 22.76 -49.95 -22.84
N LEU A 150 22.48 -49.73 -24.11
CA LEU A 150 22.36 -48.41 -24.70
C LEU A 150 21.11 -47.68 -24.22
N ASP A 151 19.98 -48.39 -24.12
CA ASP A 151 18.75 -47.88 -23.46
C ASP A 151 19.03 -47.38 -22.04
N ARG A 152 19.77 -48.16 -21.23
CA ARG A 152 20.15 -47.74 -19.87
C ARG A 152 21.03 -46.50 -19.85
N LYS A 153 21.95 -46.34 -20.81
CA LYS A 153 22.79 -45.13 -20.92
C LYS A 153 21.97 -43.90 -21.30
N ILE A 154 21.02 -44.05 -22.24
CA ILE A 154 20.12 -42.98 -22.66
C ILE A 154 19.25 -42.56 -21.47
N ALA A 155 18.60 -43.51 -20.79
CA ALA A 155 17.78 -43.21 -19.62
C ALA A 155 18.56 -42.54 -18.49
N ALA A 156 19.82 -42.94 -18.25
CA ALA A 156 20.68 -42.29 -17.28
C ALA A 156 21.06 -40.84 -17.70
N MET A 157 21.18 -40.55 -19.00
CA MET A 157 21.36 -39.18 -19.49
C MET A 157 20.07 -38.37 -19.39
N ASP A 158 18.91 -38.94 -19.70
CA ASP A 158 17.60 -38.28 -19.56
C ASP A 158 17.39 -37.83 -18.12
N GLN A 159 17.61 -38.72 -17.15
CA GLN A 159 17.52 -38.39 -15.73
C GLN A 159 18.44 -37.23 -15.34
N ARG A 160 19.61 -37.11 -15.98
CA ARG A 160 20.55 -35.99 -15.74
C ARG A 160 20.06 -34.69 -16.37
N VAL A 161 19.51 -34.75 -17.57
CA VAL A 161 18.89 -33.61 -18.25
C VAL A 161 17.77 -33.06 -17.38
N ASP A 162 16.85 -33.92 -16.94
CA ASP A 162 15.72 -33.55 -16.08
C ASP A 162 16.19 -32.89 -14.77
N ALA A 163 17.27 -33.42 -14.16
CA ALA A 163 17.83 -32.84 -12.94
C ALA A 163 18.42 -31.44 -13.17
N ILE A 164 19.09 -31.21 -14.31
CA ILE A 164 19.62 -29.90 -14.69
C ILE A 164 18.47 -28.92 -14.95
N GLU A 165 17.45 -29.32 -15.71
CA GLU A 165 16.27 -28.51 -16.03
C GLU A 165 15.50 -28.10 -14.76
N SER A 166 15.26 -29.05 -13.85
CA SER A 166 14.63 -28.79 -12.56
C SER A 166 15.45 -27.79 -11.72
N MET A 167 16.78 -27.95 -11.67
CA MET A 167 17.65 -27.04 -10.93
C MET A 167 17.70 -25.64 -11.57
N ALA A 168 17.75 -25.57 -12.90
CA ALA A 168 17.73 -24.31 -13.64
C ALA A 168 16.41 -23.56 -13.44
N SER A 169 15.29 -24.28 -13.48
CA SER A 169 13.96 -23.76 -13.18
C SER A 169 13.88 -23.23 -11.75
N HIS A 170 14.46 -23.93 -10.79
CA HIS A 170 14.51 -23.48 -9.40
C HIS A 170 15.35 -22.19 -9.23
N GLU A 171 16.56 -22.13 -9.78
CA GLU A 171 17.44 -20.96 -9.69
C GLU A 171 16.82 -19.72 -10.36
N THR A 172 16.21 -19.88 -11.54
CA THR A 172 15.52 -18.78 -12.23
C THR A 172 14.29 -18.32 -11.44
N LEU A 173 13.51 -19.24 -10.86
CA LEU A 173 12.38 -18.92 -9.98
C LEU A 173 12.84 -18.16 -8.74
N ALA A 174 13.89 -18.63 -8.05
CA ALA A 174 14.42 -17.99 -6.86
C ALA A 174 14.91 -16.55 -7.14
N ALA A 175 15.65 -16.35 -8.23
CA ALA A 175 16.10 -15.02 -8.63
C ALA A 175 14.95 -14.09 -9.03
N THR A 176 13.88 -14.63 -9.60
CA THR A 176 12.69 -13.86 -9.95
C THR A 176 11.89 -13.49 -8.71
N PHE A 177 11.74 -14.42 -7.76
CA PHE A 177 11.11 -14.18 -6.47
C PHE A 177 11.83 -13.06 -5.70
N ASP A 178 13.16 -13.12 -5.56
CA ASP A 178 13.95 -12.10 -4.85
C ASP A 178 13.81 -10.69 -5.47
N ARG A 179 13.77 -10.60 -6.81
CA ARG A 179 13.48 -9.33 -7.51
C ARG A 179 12.04 -8.86 -7.29
N CYS A 180 11.07 -9.78 -7.34
CA CYS A 180 9.67 -9.47 -7.13
C CYS A 180 9.43 -8.99 -5.69
N LEU A 181 9.97 -9.68 -4.69
CA LEU A 181 9.82 -9.34 -3.28
C LEU A 181 10.32 -7.92 -2.99
N ARG A 182 11.52 -7.55 -3.45
CA ARG A 182 12.03 -6.18 -3.29
C ARG A 182 11.10 -5.13 -3.91
N ARG A 183 10.56 -5.42 -5.10
CA ARG A 183 9.62 -4.52 -5.78
C ARG A 183 8.27 -4.44 -5.04
N LEU A 184 7.79 -5.54 -4.47
CA LEU A 184 6.58 -5.59 -3.65
C LEU A 184 6.72 -4.81 -2.35
N LEU A 185 7.88 -4.85 -1.70
CA LEU A 185 8.16 -4.03 -0.52
C LEU A 185 8.08 -2.53 -0.85
N VAL A 186 8.67 -2.12 -1.97
CA VAL A 186 8.57 -0.72 -2.46
C VAL A 186 7.12 -0.36 -2.76
N ALA A 187 6.38 -1.22 -3.48
CA ALA A 187 4.97 -0.99 -3.78
C ALA A 187 4.13 -0.84 -2.50
N SER A 188 4.38 -1.66 -1.48
CA SER A 188 3.70 -1.58 -0.18
C SER A 188 3.99 -0.27 0.55
N ALA A 189 5.24 0.20 0.51
CA ALA A 189 5.60 1.50 1.08
C ALA A 189 4.90 2.67 0.34
N VAL A 190 4.78 2.58 -0.99
CA VAL A 190 4.04 3.57 -1.81
C VAL A 190 2.55 3.57 -1.46
N VAL A 191 1.94 2.39 -1.29
CA VAL A 191 0.54 2.29 -0.83
C VAL A 191 0.38 2.98 0.53
N ALA A 192 1.22 2.65 1.51
CA ALA A 192 1.15 3.24 2.85
C ALA A 192 1.30 4.77 2.81
N ALA A 193 2.28 5.28 2.06
CA ALA A 193 2.48 6.72 1.89
C ALA A 193 1.29 7.40 1.21
N GLY A 194 0.73 6.78 0.16
CA GLY A 194 -0.45 7.27 -0.54
C GLY A 194 -1.69 7.33 0.36
N VAL A 195 -1.91 6.30 1.18
CA VAL A 195 -3.01 6.24 2.16
C VAL A 195 -2.84 7.31 3.25
N VAL A 196 -1.63 7.50 3.78
CA VAL A 196 -1.35 8.54 4.79
C VAL A 196 -1.58 9.94 4.21
N ALA A 197 -1.07 10.21 3.00
CA ALA A 197 -1.28 11.49 2.32
C ALA A 197 -2.77 11.75 2.05
N PHE A 198 -3.49 10.71 1.62
CA PHE A 198 -4.94 10.76 1.45
C PHE A 198 -5.66 11.09 2.76
N ALA A 199 -5.39 10.33 3.83
CA ALA A 199 -6.06 10.50 5.12
C ALA A 199 -5.81 11.88 5.73
N TRP A 200 -4.56 12.37 5.63
CA TRP A 200 -4.23 13.73 6.02
C TRP A 200 -5.05 14.74 5.21
N ALA A 201 -5.06 14.63 3.88
CA ALA A 201 -5.76 15.57 3.02
C ALA A 201 -7.29 15.56 3.24
N ALA A 202 -7.87 14.38 3.40
CA ALA A 202 -9.31 14.15 3.58
C ALA A 202 -9.85 14.60 4.93
N ASN A 203 -8.99 14.77 5.95
CA ASN A 203 -9.37 15.31 7.25
C ASN A 203 -8.72 16.69 7.48
N PRO A 204 -9.28 17.78 6.90
CA PRO A 204 -8.79 19.11 7.20
C PRO A 204 -8.94 19.41 8.70
N PRO A 205 -8.03 20.20 9.31
CA PRO A 205 -8.24 20.69 10.66
C PRO A 205 -9.63 21.35 10.73
N ALA A 206 -10.37 21.08 11.81
CA ALA A 206 -11.72 21.59 11.98
C ALA A 206 -11.73 23.08 11.63
N LYS A 207 -12.52 23.44 10.61
CA LYS A 207 -12.79 24.84 10.32
C LYS A 207 -13.39 25.38 11.61
N THR A 208 -12.67 26.24 12.33
CA THR A 208 -13.26 27.03 13.42
C THR A 208 -14.29 27.92 12.73
N VAL A 209 -15.52 27.42 12.61
CA VAL A 209 -16.62 28.23 12.11
C VAL A 209 -16.85 29.23 13.22
N THR A 210 -16.37 30.45 13.01
CA THR A 210 -16.76 31.57 13.85
C THR A 210 -18.27 31.69 13.76
N ALA A 211 -18.96 31.48 14.88
CA ALA A 211 -20.41 31.57 14.92
C ALA A 211 -20.82 33.00 14.55
N ASP A 212 -21.53 33.17 13.43
CA ASP A 212 -22.10 34.45 13.04
C ASP A 212 -23.50 34.58 13.64
N LEU A 213 -23.56 35.27 14.78
CA LEU A 213 -24.75 35.49 15.59
C LEU A 213 -25.13 36.98 15.60
N ARG A 214 -24.72 37.74 14.58
CA ARG A 214 -25.02 39.18 14.49
C ARG A 214 -26.54 39.38 14.46
N ASN A 215 -27.04 40.28 15.31
CA ASN A 215 -28.46 40.58 15.50
C ASN A 215 -29.32 39.37 15.94
N ALA A 216 -28.72 38.29 16.44
CA ALA A 216 -29.48 37.15 16.96
C ALA A 216 -30.27 37.55 18.22
N ARG A 217 -31.49 37.06 18.36
CA ARG A 217 -32.29 37.18 19.60
C ARG A 217 -32.03 35.94 20.47
N LEU A 218 -31.22 36.11 21.49
CA LEU A 218 -30.79 35.08 22.45
C LEU A 218 -31.36 35.34 23.84
N THR A 219 -32.52 36.00 23.91
CA THR A 219 -33.21 36.34 25.15
C THR A 219 -33.47 35.08 25.98
N GLY A 220 -32.97 35.02 27.22
CA GLY A 220 -33.14 33.87 28.12
C GLY A 220 -32.37 32.61 27.72
N ALA A 221 -31.42 32.70 26.78
CA ALA A 221 -30.68 31.54 26.32
C ALA A 221 -29.78 30.94 27.42
N PHE A 222 -29.75 29.61 27.51
CA PHE A 222 -28.80 28.88 28.35
C PHE A 222 -27.52 28.63 27.55
N LEU A 223 -26.48 29.42 27.82
CA LEU A 223 -25.17 29.39 27.14
C LEU A 223 -24.02 29.10 28.11
N ARG A 224 -24.33 28.41 29.21
CA ARG A 224 -23.35 28.02 30.22
C ARG A 224 -22.26 27.14 29.60
N ASP A 225 -21.00 27.45 29.89
CA ASP A 225 -19.80 26.77 29.37
C ASP A 225 -19.68 26.72 27.83
N ALA A 226 -20.40 27.58 27.11
CA ALA A 226 -20.37 27.61 25.65
C ALA A 226 -19.02 28.13 25.11
N ASP A 227 -18.49 27.48 24.07
CA ASP A 227 -17.35 27.99 23.29
C ASP A 227 -17.86 28.99 22.24
N LEU A 228 -17.74 30.28 22.55
CA LEU A 228 -18.11 31.41 21.69
C LEU A 228 -16.87 32.20 21.24
N ARG A 229 -15.69 31.56 21.25
CA ARG A 229 -14.44 32.20 20.83
C ARG A 229 -14.55 32.70 19.39
N ASN A 230 -14.13 33.93 19.16
CA ASN A 230 -14.18 34.60 17.84
C ASN A 230 -15.59 34.68 17.20
N ALA A 231 -16.66 34.45 17.97
CA ALA A 231 -18.03 34.62 17.47
C ALA A 231 -18.31 36.09 17.10
N LYS A 232 -19.15 36.32 16.09
CA LYS A 232 -19.66 37.65 15.75
C LYS A 232 -21.02 37.82 16.39
N LEU A 233 -21.10 38.54 17.50
CA LEU A 233 -22.33 38.79 18.24
C LEU A 233 -22.84 40.23 18.06
N ASP A 234 -22.32 40.98 17.09
CA ASP A 234 -22.67 42.40 16.92
C ASP A 234 -24.18 42.59 16.79
N GLY A 235 -24.76 43.42 17.66
CA GLY A 235 -26.21 43.68 17.73
C GLY A 235 -27.07 42.56 18.32
N ALA A 236 -26.47 41.47 18.83
CA ALA A 236 -27.23 40.38 19.45
C ALA A 236 -27.93 40.84 20.75
N ASP A 237 -29.10 40.26 21.03
CA ASP A 237 -29.86 40.49 22.26
C ASP A 237 -29.68 39.31 23.22
N LEU A 238 -28.91 39.53 24.29
CA LEU A 238 -28.61 38.54 25.34
C LEU A 238 -29.43 38.78 26.61
N THR A 239 -30.56 39.49 26.52
CA THR A 239 -31.38 39.82 27.68
C THR A 239 -31.79 38.56 28.46
N GLY A 240 -31.39 38.44 29.72
CA GLY A 240 -31.71 37.28 30.56
C GLY A 240 -30.93 35.99 30.25
N ALA A 241 -29.97 36.00 29.33
CA ALA A 241 -29.18 34.82 29.01
C ALA A 241 -28.19 34.47 30.13
N ASP A 242 -27.87 33.18 30.28
CA ASP A 242 -26.86 32.68 31.21
C ASP A 242 -25.58 32.28 30.46
N LEU A 243 -24.51 33.07 30.60
CA LEU A 243 -23.20 32.83 30.01
C LEU A 243 -22.19 32.29 31.03
N THR A 244 -22.61 31.81 32.20
CA THR A 244 -21.68 31.33 33.24
C THR A 244 -20.65 30.36 32.64
N GLY A 245 -19.36 30.62 32.80
CA GLY A 245 -18.29 29.77 32.25
C GLY A 245 -18.08 29.82 30.72
N ALA A 246 -18.88 30.58 29.96
CA ALA A 246 -18.70 30.69 28.52
C ALA A 246 -17.38 31.38 28.14
N ASP A 247 -16.74 30.91 27.05
CA ASP A 247 -15.52 31.50 26.52
C ASP A 247 -15.85 32.44 25.35
N LEU A 248 -15.67 33.74 25.58
CA LEU A 248 -15.92 34.82 24.61
C LEU A 248 -14.61 35.43 24.08
N THR A 249 -13.47 34.74 24.24
CA THR A 249 -12.16 35.24 23.80
C THR A 249 -12.19 35.57 22.30
N GLY A 250 -11.84 36.81 21.95
CA GLY A 250 -11.84 37.30 20.57
C GLY A 250 -13.24 37.52 19.94
N ALA A 251 -14.34 37.37 20.68
CA ALA A 251 -15.68 37.62 20.15
C ALA A 251 -15.92 39.11 19.86
N SER A 252 -16.62 39.40 18.75
CA SER A 252 -17.08 40.77 18.44
C SER A 252 -18.40 41.05 19.16
N LEU A 253 -18.41 42.04 20.05
CA LEU A 253 -19.52 42.35 20.95
C LEU A 253 -20.08 43.78 20.73
N VAL A 254 -20.02 44.29 19.50
CA VAL A 254 -20.43 45.67 19.22
C VAL A 254 -21.95 45.80 19.32
N LYS A 255 -22.44 46.75 20.12
CA LYS A 255 -23.89 47.02 20.31
C LYS A 255 -24.72 45.80 20.76
N VAL A 256 -24.10 44.86 21.48
CA VAL A 256 -24.84 43.78 22.13
C VAL A 256 -25.75 44.38 23.22
N VAL A 257 -26.98 43.88 23.32
CA VAL A 257 -27.91 44.24 24.38
C VAL A 257 -27.66 43.32 25.58
N TRP A 258 -27.22 43.92 26.68
CA TRP A 258 -27.02 43.25 27.97
C TRP A 258 -28.06 43.76 28.95
N SER A 259 -28.98 42.90 29.34
CA SER A 259 -29.96 43.22 30.38
C SER A 259 -30.29 41.96 31.15
N ARG A 260 -30.08 41.96 32.47
CA ARG A 260 -30.21 40.78 33.33
C ARG A 260 -29.45 39.55 32.81
N THR A 261 -28.37 39.75 32.06
CA THR A 261 -27.52 38.67 31.54
C THR A 261 -26.56 38.23 32.64
N THR A 262 -26.40 36.92 32.87
CA THR A 262 -25.34 36.39 33.74
C THR A 262 -24.06 36.28 32.92
N CYS A 263 -23.01 36.98 33.34
CA CYS A 263 -21.71 37.04 32.69
C CYS A 263 -20.87 35.76 32.92
N PRO A 264 -19.76 35.55 32.18
CA PRO A 264 -18.91 34.36 32.34
C PRO A 264 -18.38 34.09 33.74
N ASP A 265 -18.17 35.13 34.55
CA ASP A 265 -17.73 35.02 35.94
C ASP A 265 -18.88 34.83 36.96
N GLY A 266 -20.12 34.74 36.48
CA GLY A 266 -21.34 34.61 37.29
C GLY A 266 -21.93 35.95 37.76
N SER A 267 -21.31 37.09 37.45
CA SER A 267 -21.87 38.40 37.76
C SER A 267 -23.07 38.74 36.85
N VAL A 268 -23.89 39.72 37.22
CA VAL A 268 -25.05 40.15 36.40
C VAL A 268 -24.74 41.46 35.70
N SER A 269 -25.00 41.54 34.39
CA SER A 269 -24.70 42.70 33.54
C SER A 269 -25.21 44.03 34.08
N ASP A 270 -26.37 44.02 34.74
CA ASP A 270 -27.03 45.23 35.24
C ASP A 270 -26.29 45.86 36.43
N ALA A 271 -25.58 45.03 37.20
CA ALA A 271 -24.69 45.50 38.27
C ALA A 271 -23.38 46.08 37.71
N ASN A 272 -23.06 45.80 36.44
CA ASN A 272 -21.77 46.08 35.81
C ASN A 272 -21.90 47.07 34.63
N GLY A 273 -22.74 48.10 34.77
CA GLY A 273 -22.91 49.13 33.75
C GLY A 273 -23.54 48.62 32.44
N GLN A 274 -24.40 47.60 32.53
CA GLN A 274 -25.06 46.96 31.39
C GLN A 274 -24.07 46.36 30.39
N THR A 275 -23.05 45.68 30.89
CA THR A 275 -22.10 44.96 30.05
C THR A 275 -21.43 43.80 30.77
N CYS A 276 -21.08 42.75 30.03
CA CYS A 276 -20.18 41.69 30.51
C CYS A 276 -18.74 41.87 30.02
N LYS A 277 -18.44 42.95 29.26
CA LYS A 277 -17.13 43.14 28.60
C LYS A 277 -15.95 43.20 29.59
N GLY A 278 -16.15 43.77 30.78
CA GLY A 278 -15.11 43.85 31.82
C GLY A 278 -14.83 42.53 32.54
N HIS A 279 -15.67 41.51 32.33
CA HIS A 279 -15.62 40.20 33.00
C HIS A 279 -15.25 39.07 32.02
N LEU A 280 -14.86 39.45 30.81
CA LEU A 280 -14.30 38.52 29.84
C LEU A 280 -12.86 38.24 30.25
N ARG A 281 -12.46 36.97 30.26
CA ARG A 281 -11.05 36.61 30.47
C ARG A 281 -10.23 37.33 29.40
N ALA A 282 -9.46 38.33 29.83
CA ALA A 282 -8.48 38.97 28.98
C ALA A 282 -7.30 38.00 28.81
N ASP A 283 -6.82 37.90 27.57
CA ASP A 283 -5.68 37.13 27.11
C ASP A 283 -4.48 37.12 28.09
#